data_AF-A0A428KSC7-F1
#
_entry.id   AF-A0A428KSC7-F1
#
_cell.length_a   1.000
_cell.length_b   1.000
_cell.length_c   1.000
_cell.angle_alpha   90.00
_cell.angle_beta   90.00
_cell.angle_gamma   90.00
#
_symmetry.space_group_name_H-M   'P 1'
#
loop_
_entity.id
_entity.type
_entity.pdbx_description
1 polymer ?
#
loop_
_entity_poly.entity_id
_entity_poly.type
_entity_poly.pdbx_seq_one_letter_code
_entity_poly.pdbx_strand_id
1 'polypeptide(L)'
;MPPDILDALESIVEIFCSAIRHKERAAYVLCDNLVEVACKAKAREHNHRTNLEVGFHAVLTLPGVVLDAALQGRLQGYRNNRNNIQHVGAGLTVDAQHCADAIMDAVDTLNQLWPGTPVHQSRALFAISLRIVKLYSTTGDLPLRADFEDAMTSYRWRTAESEQVQASAIQIKPGRRENWGHALSRLRADVQRILDESGVPPL
;
A
#
# COMPACT_ATOMS: atom_id res chain seq x y z
N MET A 1 -0.67 -7.33 -16.69
CA MET A 1 -1.21 -7.69 -15.37
C MET A 1 -2.73 -7.74 -15.43
N PRO A 2 -3.39 -8.73 -14.79
CA PRO A 2 -4.85 -8.76 -14.65
C PRO A 2 -5.41 -7.52 -13.93
N PRO A 3 -6.49 -6.89 -14.40
CA PRO A 3 -7.06 -5.67 -13.79
C PRO A 3 -7.50 -5.84 -12.33
N ASP A 4 -8.07 -7.00 -11.99
CA ASP A 4 -8.54 -7.37 -10.66
C ASP A 4 -7.41 -7.41 -9.61
N ILE A 5 -6.21 -7.82 -10.01
CA ILE A 5 -5.01 -7.79 -9.15
C ILE A 5 -4.60 -6.33 -8.87
N LEU A 6 -4.66 -5.47 -9.87
CA LEU A 6 -4.33 -4.06 -9.70
C LEU A 6 -5.37 -3.35 -8.82
N ASP A 7 -6.66 -3.60 -9.05
CA ASP A 7 -7.75 -3.04 -8.24
C ASP A 7 -7.66 -3.51 -6.77
N ALA A 8 -7.24 -4.76 -6.54
CA ALA A 8 -6.98 -5.27 -5.20
C ALA A 8 -5.80 -4.54 -4.52
N LEU A 9 -4.72 -4.26 -5.23
CA LEU A 9 -3.61 -3.47 -4.68
C LEU A 9 -4.02 -2.03 -4.39
N GLU A 10 -4.81 -1.39 -5.25
CA GLU A 10 -5.34 -0.05 -5.02
C GLU A 10 -6.19 -0.03 -3.74
N SER A 11 -7.07 -1.02 -3.56
CA SER A 11 -7.87 -1.17 -2.35
C SER A 11 -7.00 -1.28 -1.08
N ILE A 12 -5.90 -2.02 -1.13
CA ILE A 12 -4.96 -2.16 -0.01
C ILE A 12 -4.31 -0.83 0.34
N VAL A 13 -3.87 -0.07 -0.68
CA VAL A 13 -3.24 1.24 -0.51
C VAL A 13 -4.23 2.26 0.04
N GLU A 14 -5.48 2.23 -0.41
CA GLU A 14 -6.55 3.07 0.14
C GLU A 14 -6.81 2.76 1.62
N ILE A 15 -6.83 1.48 2.00
CA ILE A 15 -6.95 1.07 3.41
C ILE A 15 -5.82 1.68 4.23
N PHE A 16 -4.56 1.56 3.79
CA PHE A 16 -3.40 2.14 4.48
C PHE A 16 -3.57 3.66 4.73
N CYS A 17 -4.13 4.38 3.75
CA CYS A 17 -4.34 5.83 3.85
C CYS A 17 -5.64 6.23 4.58
N SER A 18 -6.56 5.29 4.82
CA SER A 18 -7.88 5.56 5.39
C SER A 18 -7.86 5.99 6.87
N ALA A 19 -9.03 6.35 7.39
CA ALA A 19 -9.27 6.63 8.81
C ALA A 19 -9.70 5.39 9.62
N ILE A 20 -9.63 4.20 9.03
CA ILE A 20 -10.11 2.97 9.66
C ILE A 20 -9.18 2.55 10.81
N ARG A 21 -9.77 2.19 11.94
CA ARG A 21 -9.03 1.60 13.07
C ARG A 21 -8.41 0.26 12.64
N HIS A 22 -7.14 0.03 12.97
CA HIS A 22 -6.38 -1.16 12.58
C HIS A 22 -6.11 -1.30 11.06
N LYS A 23 -6.12 -0.18 10.32
CA LYS A 23 -5.85 -0.16 8.87
C LYS A 23 -4.51 -0.80 8.49
N GLU A 24 -3.45 -0.60 9.27
CA GLU A 24 -2.13 -1.19 9.00
C GLU A 24 -2.20 -2.72 9.06
N ARG A 25 -2.86 -3.26 10.09
CA ARG A 25 -3.08 -4.71 10.23
C ARG A 25 -3.91 -5.25 9.06
N ALA A 26 -4.98 -4.56 8.67
CA ALA A 26 -5.84 -4.99 7.58
C ALA A 26 -5.09 -5.00 6.24
N ALA A 27 -4.45 -3.88 5.87
CA ALA A 27 -3.66 -3.77 4.64
C ALA A 27 -2.52 -4.79 4.60
N TYR A 28 -1.80 -4.98 5.71
CA TYR A 28 -0.72 -5.96 5.79
C TYR A 28 -1.19 -7.40 5.52
N VAL A 29 -2.29 -7.82 6.14
CA VAL A 29 -2.84 -9.18 5.92
C VAL A 29 -3.27 -9.36 4.45
N LEU A 30 -3.86 -8.32 3.86
CA LEU A 30 -4.31 -8.34 2.47
C LEU A 30 -3.17 -8.40 1.46
N CYS A 31 -1.99 -7.80 1.74
CA CYS A 31 -0.81 -7.90 0.88
C CYS A 31 -0.42 -9.35 0.61
N ASP A 32 -0.40 -10.18 1.66
CA ASP A 32 -0.07 -11.60 1.52
C ASP A 32 -1.11 -12.37 0.68
N ASN A 33 -2.40 -12.06 0.81
CA ASN A 33 -3.43 -12.66 -0.05
C ASN A 33 -3.25 -12.23 -1.51
N LEU A 34 -2.95 -10.95 -1.75
CA LEU A 34 -2.71 -10.42 -3.08
C LEU A 34 -1.52 -11.10 -3.75
N VAL A 35 -0.40 -11.25 -3.04
CA VAL A 35 0.79 -11.95 -3.53
C VAL A 35 0.47 -13.40 -3.89
N GLU A 36 -0.28 -14.11 -3.04
CA GLU A 36 -0.71 -15.48 -3.31
C GLU A 36 -1.55 -15.58 -4.60
N VAL A 37 -2.57 -14.72 -4.73
CA VAL A 37 -3.43 -14.66 -5.91
C VAL A 37 -2.64 -14.30 -7.16
N ALA A 38 -1.73 -13.33 -7.07
CA ALA A 38 -0.89 -12.91 -8.19
C ALA A 38 0.03 -14.03 -8.69
N CYS A 39 0.67 -14.76 -7.78
CA CYS A 39 1.50 -15.91 -8.14
C CYS A 39 0.65 -17.02 -8.80
N LYS A 40 -0.53 -17.33 -8.26
CA LYS A 40 -1.47 -18.30 -8.86
C LYS A 40 -1.91 -17.87 -10.26
N ALA A 41 -2.27 -16.60 -10.42
CA ALA A 41 -2.66 -16.04 -11.71
C ALA A 41 -1.53 -16.16 -12.73
N LYS A 42 -0.30 -15.80 -12.34
CA LYS A 42 0.87 -15.91 -13.22
C LYS A 42 1.19 -17.35 -13.60
N ALA A 43 1.13 -18.27 -12.65
CA ALA A 43 1.35 -19.69 -12.92
C ALA A 43 0.28 -20.28 -13.86
N ARG A 44 -0.97 -19.83 -13.75
CA ARG A 44 -2.07 -20.20 -14.65
C ARG A 44 -1.92 -19.59 -16.05
N GLU A 45 -1.44 -18.36 -16.14
CA GLU A 45 -1.09 -17.69 -17.41
C GLU A 45 0.01 -18.47 -18.14
N HIS A 46 1.02 -18.93 -17.40
CA HIS A 46 2.09 -19.76 -17.94
C HIS A 46 1.60 -21.16 -18.38
N ASN A 47 0.77 -21.80 -17.56
CA ASN A 47 0.17 -23.09 -17.89
C ASN A 47 -1.24 -23.21 -17.28
N HIS A 48 -2.26 -23.28 -18.14
CA HIS A 48 -3.67 -23.39 -17.75
C HIS A 48 -4.02 -24.64 -16.93
N ARG A 49 -3.15 -25.66 -16.90
CA ARG A 49 -3.33 -26.91 -16.15
C ARG A 49 -2.59 -26.94 -14.80
N THR A 50 -1.91 -25.86 -14.41
CA THR A 50 -1.19 -25.80 -13.14
C THR A 50 -2.14 -26.09 -11.98
N ASN A 51 -1.75 -27.00 -11.08
CA ASN A 51 -2.48 -27.22 -9.84
C ASN A 51 -2.30 -26.00 -8.91
N LEU A 52 -3.39 -25.32 -8.60
CA LEU A 52 -3.40 -24.13 -7.74
C LEU A 52 -3.74 -24.44 -6.27
N GLU A 53 -4.05 -25.70 -5.94
CA GLU A 53 -4.27 -26.18 -4.57
C GLU A 53 -2.93 -26.40 -3.84
N VAL A 54 -2.13 -25.35 -3.80
CA VAL A 54 -0.83 -25.33 -3.12
C VAL A 54 -0.83 -24.26 -2.03
N GLY A 55 -0.09 -24.52 -0.97
CA GLY A 55 0.13 -23.54 0.10
C GLY A 55 1.02 -22.38 -0.36
N PHE A 56 1.04 -21.31 0.44
CA PHE A 56 1.77 -20.08 0.12
C PHE A 56 3.25 -20.31 -0.22
N HIS A 57 3.98 -21.11 0.56
CA HIS A 57 5.39 -21.38 0.26
C HIS A 57 5.62 -22.00 -1.13
N ALA A 58 4.74 -22.92 -1.54
CA ALA A 58 4.82 -23.58 -2.83
C ALA A 58 4.33 -22.68 -3.99
N VAL A 59 3.48 -21.69 -3.71
CA VAL A 59 2.98 -20.78 -4.74
C VAL A 59 4.08 -19.90 -5.33
N LEU A 60 5.05 -19.50 -4.49
CA LEU A 60 6.14 -18.60 -4.88
C LEU A 60 7.15 -19.25 -5.85
N THR A 61 7.10 -20.58 -5.99
CA THR A 61 8.01 -21.37 -6.82
C THR A 61 7.30 -22.11 -7.95
N LEU A 62 6.02 -21.83 -8.18
CA LEU A 62 5.27 -22.42 -9.30
C LEU A 62 5.89 -22.04 -10.65
N PRO A 63 5.83 -22.94 -11.66
CA PRO A 63 6.26 -22.61 -13.01
C PRO A 63 5.58 -21.32 -13.53
N GLY A 64 6.39 -20.39 -14.04
CA GLY A 64 5.93 -19.07 -14.49
C GLY A 64 6.01 -17.96 -13.45
N VAL A 65 6.17 -18.30 -12.16
CA VAL A 65 6.42 -17.34 -11.08
C VAL A 65 7.94 -17.13 -10.99
N VAL A 66 8.41 -15.98 -11.45
CA VAL A 66 9.82 -15.61 -11.42
C VAL A 66 9.98 -14.42 -10.48
N LEU A 67 10.49 -14.68 -9.28
CA LEU A 67 10.75 -13.69 -8.25
C LEU A 67 12.19 -13.81 -7.77
N ASP A 68 12.84 -12.69 -7.43
CA ASP A 68 14.16 -12.73 -6.81
C ASP A 68 14.12 -13.41 -5.43
N ALA A 69 15.22 -14.08 -5.06
CA ALA A 69 15.28 -14.88 -3.84
C ALA A 69 15.14 -14.03 -2.55
N ALA A 70 15.60 -12.78 -2.57
CA ALA A 70 15.53 -11.91 -1.40
C ALA A 70 14.08 -11.48 -1.14
N LEU A 71 13.34 -11.09 -2.19
CA LEU A 71 11.91 -10.81 -2.12
C LEU A 71 11.11 -12.03 -1.67
N GLN A 72 11.38 -13.21 -2.24
CA GLN A 72 10.72 -14.45 -1.79
C GLN A 72 10.93 -14.69 -0.29
N GLY A 73 12.14 -14.47 0.23
CA GLY A 73 12.44 -14.59 1.66
C GLY A 73 11.62 -13.62 2.51
N ARG A 74 11.49 -12.35 2.09
CA ARG A 74 10.66 -11.35 2.79
C ARG A 74 9.18 -11.70 2.77
N LEU A 75 8.64 -12.10 1.61
CA LEU A 75 7.26 -12.55 1.45
C LEU A 75 6.91 -13.72 2.39
N GLN A 76 7.82 -14.71 2.51
CA GLN A 76 7.66 -15.81 3.47
C GLN A 76 7.68 -15.32 4.91
N GLY A 77 8.57 -14.38 5.24
CA GLY A 77 8.60 -13.72 6.55
C GLY A 77 7.26 -13.05 6.87
N TYR A 78 6.66 -12.35 5.90
CA TYR A 78 5.38 -11.71 6.07
C TYR A 78 4.24 -12.70 6.31
N ARG A 79 4.21 -13.80 5.56
CA ARG A 79 3.23 -14.89 5.76
C ARG A 79 3.31 -15.48 7.17
N ASN A 80 4.52 -15.75 7.65
CA ASN A 80 4.74 -16.30 8.99
C ASN A 80 4.26 -15.31 10.07
N ASN A 81 4.59 -14.03 9.92
CA ASN A 81 4.14 -13.01 10.86
C ASN A 81 2.61 -12.85 10.84
N ARG A 82 1.96 -12.92 9.66
CA ARG A 82 0.51 -12.93 9.55
C ARG A 82 -0.11 -14.11 10.30
N ASN A 83 0.43 -15.32 10.12
CA ASN A 83 -0.04 -16.50 10.86
C ASN A 83 0.06 -16.28 12.38
N ASN A 84 1.15 -15.65 12.87
CA ASN A 84 1.29 -15.31 14.28
C ASN A 84 0.21 -14.31 14.75
N ILE A 85 -0.06 -13.26 13.98
CA ILE A 85 -1.11 -12.27 14.25
C ILE A 85 -2.52 -12.91 14.29
N GLN A 86 -2.75 -13.97 13.51
CA GLN A 86 -4.04 -14.66 13.45
C GLN A 86 -4.22 -15.72 14.55
N HIS A 87 -3.16 -16.44 14.91
CA HIS A 87 -3.26 -17.64 15.73
C HIS A 87 -2.64 -17.52 17.13
N VAL A 88 -1.69 -16.60 17.34
CA VAL A 88 -0.98 -16.48 18.62
C VAL A 88 -1.55 -15.36 19.49
N GLY A 89 -1.89 -14.22 18.88
CA GLY A 89 -2.46 -13.11 19.65
C GLY A 89 -3.16 -12.06 18.80
N ALA A 90 -4.46 -11.87 19.02
CA ALA A 90 -5.25 -10.84 18.36
C ALA A 90 -4.79 -9.40 18.68
N GLY A 91 -4.01 -9.22 19.76
CA GLY A 91 -3.37 -7.96 20.13
C GLY A 91 -2.06 -7.67 19.39
N LEU A 92 -1.52 -8.61 18.61
CA LEU A 92 -0.35 -8.35 17.76
C LEU A 92 -0.76 -7.39 16.64
N THR A 93 -0.14 -6.22 16.61
CA THR A 93 -0.35 -5.19 15.59
C THR A 93 0.83 -5.15 14.64
N VAL A 94 0.60 -4.53 13.49
CA VAL A 94 1.66 -4.18 12.52
C VAL A 94 1.76 -2.68 12.55
N ASP A 95 2.96 -2.15 12.70
CA ASP A 95 3.18 -0.71 12.60
C ASP A 95 3.12 -0.23 11.14
N ALA A 96 3.16 1.09 10.96
CA ALA A 96 3.04 1.68 9.63
C ALA A 96 4.22 1.33 8.71
N GLN A 97 5.43 1.12 9.25
CA GLN A 97 6.61 0.81 8.45
C GLN A 97 6.55 -0.62 7.92
N HIS A 98 6.30 -1.61 8.78
CA HIS A 98 6.15 -3.01 8.37
C HIS A 98 4.97 -3.21 7.41
N CYS A 99 3.88 -2.46 7.59
CA CYS A 99 2.77 -2.44 6.65
C CYS A 99 3.19 -1.87 5.29
N ALA A 100 3.91 -0.74 5.28
CA ALA A 100 4.40 -0.12 4.06
C ALA A 100 5.41 -1.00 3.32
N ASP A 101 6.32 -1.68 4.04
CA ASP A 101 7.25 -2.64 3.45
C ASP A 101 6.50 -3.78 2.74
N ALA A 102 5.49 -4.37 3.39
CA ALA A 102 4.68 -5.43 2.77
C ALA A 102 3.94 -4.95 1.52
N ILE A 103 3.46 -3.71 1.50
CA ILE A 103 2.84 -3.12 0.30
C ILE A 103 3.88 -2.91 -0.80
N MET A 104 5.06 -2.39 -0.48
CA MET A 104 6.12 -2.18 -1.47
C MET A 104 6.66 -3.50 -2.04
N ASP A 105 6.79 -4.53 -1.21
CA ASP A 105 7.16 -5.87 -1.67
C ASP A 105 6.04 -6.52 -2.52
N ALA A 106 4.77 -6.24 -2.23
CA ALA A 106 3.67 -6.63 -3.11
C ALA A 106 3.77 -5.92 -4.47
N VAL A 107 4.06 -4.62 -4.49
CA VAL A 107 4.32 -3.85 -5.73
C VAL A 107 5.47 -4.46 -6.51
N ASP A 108 6.59 -4.77 -5.86
CA ASP A 108 7.76 -5.38 -6.50
C ASP A 108 7.44 -6.77 -7.04
N THR A 109 6.67 -7.56 -6.30
CA THR A 109 6.16 -8.86 -6.76
C THR A 109 5.38 -8.70 -8.06
N LEU A 110 4.42 -7.79 -8.10
CA LEU A 110 3.61 -7.57 -9.30
C LEU A 110 4.44 -7.09 -10.49
N ASN A 111 5.41 -6.19 -10.25
CA ASN A 111 6.32 -5.72 -11.29
C ASN A 111 7.21 -6.85 -11.84
N GLN A 112 7.68 -7.78 -11.01
CA GLN A 112 8.46 -8.94 -11.47
C GLN A 112 7.61 -9.97 -12.22
N LEU A 113 6.36 -10.19 -11.80
CA LEU A 113 5.44 -11.11 -12.49
C LEU A 113 4.95 -10.56 -13.84
N TRP A 114 4.81 -9.23 -13.97
CA TRP A 114 4.40 -8.56 -15.21
C TRP A 114 5.26 -7.32 -15.52
N PRO A 115 6.52 -7.50 -15.96
CA PRO A 115 7.47 -6.40 -16.18
C PRO A 115 7.02 -5.38 -17.25
N GLY A 116 6.16 -5.79 -18.18
CA GLY A 116 5.59 -4.91 -19.21
C GLY A 116 4.41 -4.04 -18.75
N THR A 117 3.95 -4.17 -17.51
CA THR A 117 2.84 -3.36 -16.96
C THR A 117 3.19 -2.86 -15.56
N PRO A 118 4.05 -1.83 -15.43
CA PRO A 118 4.48 -1.34 -14.13
C PRO A 118 3.32 -0.78 -13.32
N VAL A 119 3.27 -1.16 -12.05
CA VAL A 119 2.19 -0.81 -11.11
C VAL A 119 2.02 0.71 -11.00
N HIS A 120 3.10 1.47 -10.88
CA HIS A 120 3.09 2.93 -10.73
C HIS A 120 2.62 3.69 -11.99
N GLN A 121 2.71 3.07 -13.18
CA GLN A 121 2.27 3.67 -14.44
C GLN A 121 0.79 3.41 -14.74
N SER A 122 0.15 2.53 -13.95
CA SER A 122 -1.17 2.01 -14.29
C SER A 122 -2.30 3.00 -13.96
N ARG A 123 -2.18 3.79 -12.88
CA ARG A 123 -3.15 4.85 -12.51
C ARG A 123 -2.47 5.99 -11.75
N ALA A 124 -2.75 7.23 -12.16
CA ALA A 124 -2.09 8.40 -11.57
C ALA A 124 -2.48 8.59 -10.08
N LEU A 125 -3.74 8.34 -9.70
CA LEU A 125 -4.23 8.44 -8.31
C LEU A 125 -3.43 7.55 -7.38
N PHE A 126 -3.31 6.29 -7.80
CA PHE A 126 -2.60 5.24 -7.12
C PHE A 126 -1.09 5.52 -7.01
N ALA A 127 -0.47 6.18 -8.00
CA ALA A 127 0.94 6.57 -7.94
C ALA A 127 1.26 7.52 -6.77
N ILE A 128 0.36 8.45 -6.44
CA ILE A 128 0.55 9.39 -5.31
C ILE A 128 0.52 8.63 -3.99
N SER A 129 -0.50 7.80 -3.80
CA SER A 129 -0.65 7.02 -2.57
C SER A 129 0.53 6.06 -2.40
N LEU A 130 1.06 5.47 -3.48
CA LEU A 130 2.26 4.66 -3.42
C LEU A 130 3.52 5.46 -3.05
N ARG A 131 3.67 6.73 -3.45
CA ARG A 131 4.76 7.60 -2.96
C ARG A 131 4.69 7.78 -1.44
N ILE A 132 3.48 7.96 -0.90
CA ILE A 132 3.25 8.03 0.55
C ILE A 132 3.59 6.70 1.21
N VAL A 133 3.17 5.56 0.65
CA VAL A 133 3.56 4.24 1.18
C VAL A 133 5.09 4.09 1.18
N LYS A 134 5.77 4.46 0.09
CA LYS A 134 7.23 4.39 -0.02
C LYS A 134 7.93 5.20 1.07
N LEU A 135 7.46 6.42 1.37
CA LEU A 135 7.98 7.24 2.48
C LEU A 135 7.94 6.52 3.84
N TYR A 136 6.95 5.66 4.05
CA TYR A 136 6.78 4.91 5.29
C TYR A 136 7.58 3.61 5.33
N SER A 137 7.97 3.08 4.17
CA SER A 137 8.77 1.85 4.09
C SER A 137 10.20 2.08 4.59
N THR A 138 10.92 0.99 4.86
CA THR A 138 12.36 0.95 5.18
C THR A 138 13.25 1.52 4.10
N THR A 139 12.75 1.57 2.86
CA THR A 139 13.47 2.15 1.70
C THR A 139 13.06 3.59 1.41
N GLY A 140 12.19 4.17 2.24
CA GLY A 140 11.84 5.58 2.23
C GLY A 140 12.86 6.45 2.96
N ASP A 141 12.87 7.74 2.63
CA ASP A 141 13.72 8.73 3.29
C ASP A 141 12.98 9.31 4.52
N LEU A 142 13.54 9.05 5.71
CA LEU A 142 12.99 9.47 6.99
C LEU A 142 12.86 11.00 7.14
N PRO A 143 13.91 11.80 6.84
CA PRO A 143 13.79 13.24 6.73
C PRO A 143 12.64 13.70 5.82
N LEU A 144 12.56 13.18 4.58
CA LEU A 144 11.49 13.60 3.65
C LEU A 144 10.09 13.21 4.16
N ARG A 145 9.98 12.11 4.89
CA ARG A 145 8.73 11.73 5.56
C ARG A 145 8.33 12.75 6.62
N ALA A 146 9.25 13.21 7.45
CA ALA A 146 8.97 14.20 8.49
C ALA A 146 8.55 15.54 7.85
N ASP A 147 9.30 16.00 6.84
CA ASP A 147 8.99 17.23 6.11
C ASP A 147 7.62 17.16 5.44
N PHE A 148 7.28 16.02 4.85
CA PHE A 148 5.96 15.77 4.28
C PHE A 148 4.84 15.78 5.34
N GLU A 149 5.04 15.13 6.48
CA GLU A 149 4.05 15.09 7.57
C GLU A 149 3.80 16.48 8.17
N ASP A 150 4.84 17.28 8.34
CA ASP A 150 4.77 18.66 8.82
C ASP A 150 4.09 19.56 7.80
N ALA A 151 4.42 19.41 6.51
CA ALA A 151 3.76 20.15 5.43
C ALA A 151 2.27 19.78 5.34
N MET A 152 1.92 18.49 5.37
CA MET A 152 0.53 18.03 5.42
C MET A 152 -0.22 18.62 6.61
N THR A 153 0.40 18.67 7.79
CA THR A 153 -0.23 19.17 9.02
C THR A 153 -0.43 20.69 9.01
N SER A 154 0.55 21.42 8.48
CA SER A 154 0.53 22.89 8.41
C SER A 154 -0.24 23.43 7.21
N TYR A 155 -0.50 22.58 6.21
CA TYR A 155 -1.23 22.98 5.01
C TYR A 155 -2.63 23.50 5.33
N ARG A 156 -3.00 24.61 4.68
CA ARG A 156 -4.32 25.22 4.82
C ARG A 156 -5.35 24.47 3.98
N TRP A 157 -5.90 23.39 4.54
CA TRP A 157 -6.89 22.53 3.87
C TRP A 157 -8.25 23.19 3.61
N ARG A 158 -8.56 24.33 4.24
CA ARG A 158 -9.80 25.09 4.05
C ARG A 158 -9.53 26.37 3.27
N THR A 159 -10.15 26.47 2.10
CA THR A 159 -9.89 27.56 1.13
C THR A 159 -10.74 28.80 1.37
N ALA A 160 -11.88 28.71 2.08
CA ALA A 160 -12.72 29.86 2.39
C ALA A 160 -12.52 30.34 3.85
N GLU A 161 -12.24 31.63 4.04
CA GLU A 161 -12.22 32.28 5.36
C GLU A 161 -13.57 32.25 6.08
N SER A 162 -14.65 32.09 5.32
CA SER A 162 -16.03 32.15 5.80
C SER A 162 -16.73 30.78 5.83
N GLU A 163 -15.98 29.67 5.80
CA GLU A 163 -16.59 28.33 5.82
C GLU A 163 -17.29 28.09 7.17
N GLN A 164 -18.60 28.33 7.22
CA GLN A 164 -19.43 28.13 8.39
C GLN A 164 -19.67 26.63 8.59
N VAL A 165 -18.96 26.06 9.56
CA VAL A 165 -19.17 24.68 9.99
C VAL A 165 -20.36 24.66 10.96
N GLN A 166 -21.36 23.82 10.72
CA GLN A 166 -22.45 23.61 11.68
C GLN A 166 -21.87 23.23 13.04
N ALA A 167 -22.43 23.77 14.13
CA ALA A 167 -21.93 23.51 15.48
C ALA A 167 -21.89 22.01 15.86
N SER A 168 -22.70 21.18 15.19
CA SER A 168 -22.75 19.73 15.34
C SER A 168 -21.82 18.95 14.41
N ALA A 169 -21.17 19.60 13.44
CA ALA A 169 -20.37 18.90 12.45
C ALA A 169 -19.01 18.48 13.01
N ILE A 170 -18.61 17.25 12.71
CA ILE A 170 -17.29 16.72 13.04
C ILE A 170 -16.25 17.44 12.18
N GLN A 171 -15.35 18.17 12.84
CA GLN A 171 -14.24 18.83 12.16
C GLN A 171 -13.12 17.84 11.86
N ILE A 172 -13.09 17.34 10.62
CA ILE A 172 -11.99 16.53 10.11
C ILE A 172 -10.79 17.45 9.83
N LYS A 173 -9.59 17.03 10.22
CA LYS A 173 -8.32 17.70 9.89
C LYS A 173 -7.60 16.86 8.83
N PRO A 174 -7.74 17.16 7.52
CA PRO A 174 -7.22 16.31 6.45
C PRO A 174 -5.70 16.14 6.48
N GLY A 175 -4.98 17.11 7.04
CA GLY A 175 -3.52 17.05 7.20
C GLY A 175 -3.01 16.01 8.18
N ARG A 176 -3.86 15.52 9.10
CA ARG A 176 -3.46 14.46 10.02
C ARG A 176 -3.46 13.12 9.31
N ARG A 177 -2.48 12.29 9.61
CA ARG A 177 -2.32 10.93 9.05
C ARG A 177 -3.58 10.06 9.15
N GLU A 178 -4.31 10.19 10.25
CA GLU A 178 -5.58 9.49 10.47
C GLU A 178 -6.67 9.87 9.45
N ASN A 179 -6.53 11.00 8.74
CA ASN A 179 -7.53 11.53 7.82
C ASN A 179 -7.02 11.67 6.38
N TRP A 180 -5.83 11.17 6.06
CA TRP A 180 -5.22 11.35 4.72
C TRP A 180 -6.09 10.79 3.60
N GLY A 181 -6.88 9.75 3.83
CA GLY A 181 -7.87 9.26 2.86
C GLY A 181 -8.85 10.34 2.39
N HIS A 182 -9.20 11.31 3.24
CA HIS A 182 -10.01 12.46 2.84
C HIS A 182 -9.22 13.43 1.94
N ALA A 183 -7.96 13.69 2.26
CA ALA A 183 -7.10 14.55 1.44
C ALA A 183 -6.84 13.93 0.07
N LEU A 184 -6.54 12.63 0.01
CA LEU A 184 -6.25 11.91 -1.23
C LEU A 184 -7.48 11.79 -2.15
N SER A 185 -8.67 11.59 -1.58
CA SER A 185 -9.91 11.47 -2.37
C SER A 185 -10.45 12.80 -2.89
N ARG A 186 -10.23 13.92 -2.18
CA ARG A 186 -10.86 15.22 -2.51
C ARG A 186 -9.88 16.31 -2.93
N LEU A 187 -8.65 16.28 -2.44
CA LEU A 187 -7.66 17.38 -2.53
C LEU A 187 -6.32 16.84 -3.06
N ARG A 188 -6.40 15.92 -4.02
CA ARG A 188 -5.26 15.19 -4.57
C ARG A 188 -4.16 16.10 -5.12
N ALA A 189 -4.53 17.14 -5.85
CA ALA A 189 -3.57 18.08 -6.45
C ALA A 189 -2.74 18.79 -5.36
N ASP A 190 -3.35 19.06 -4.21
CA ASP A 190 -2.66 19.63 -3.06
C ASP A 190 -1.69 18.63 -2.44
N VAL A 191 -2.12 17.38 -2.25
CA VAL A 191 -1.23 16.31 -1.73
C VAL A 191 -0.04 16.07 -2.67
N GLN A 192 -0.28 16.04 -3.98
CA GLN A 192 0.79 15.93 -4.98
C GLN A 192 1.79 17.07 -4.85
N ARG A 193 1.30 18.31 -4.78
CA ARG A 193 2.13 19.50 -4.64
C ARG A 193 2.94 19.46 -3.35
N ILE A 194 2.34 19.07 -2.23
CA ILE A 194 3.04 18.94 -0.95
C ILE A 194 4.17 17.90 -1.07
N LEU A 195 3.91 16.73 -1.67
CA LEU A 195 4.97 15.74 -1.91
C LEU A 195 6.12 16.31 -2.76
N ASP A 196 5.78 17.06 -3.80
CA ASP A 196 6.76 17.64 -4.72
C ASP A 196 7.58 18.77 -4.04
N GLU A 197 6.93 19.63 -3.27
CA GLU A 197 7.56 20.71 -2.49
C GLU A 197 8.43 20.17 -1.35
N SER A 198 8.02 19.04 -0.74
CA SER A 198 8.84 18.31 0.24
C SER A 198 9.98 17.53 -0.41
N GLY A 199 10.16 17.56 -1.74
CA GLY A 199 11.26 16.88 -2.43
C GLY A 199 11.13 15.36 -2.52
N VAL A 200 9.94 14.80 -2.26
CA VAL A 200 9.69 13.36 -2.33
C VAL A 200 9.77 12.91 -3.79
N PRO A 201 10.57 11.91 -4.16
CA PRO A 201 10.70 11.49 -5.56
C PRO A 201 9.40 10.85 -6.10
N PRO A 202 9.17 10.88 -7.43
CA PRO A 202 8.20 9.99 -8.07
C PRO A 202 8.67 8.53 -7.97
N LEU A 203 7.72 7.59 -8.16
CA LEU A 203 7.99 6.16 -8.26
C LEU A 203 8.26 5.70 -9.69
#